data_AF-Q8TWQ2-F1
#
_entry.id   AF-Q8TWQ2-F1
#
_cell.length_a   1.000
_cell.length_b   1.000
_cell.length_c   1.000
_cell.angle_alpha   90.00
_cell.angle_beta   90.00
_cell.angle_gamma   90.00
#
_symmetry.space_group_name_H-M   'P 1'
#
loop_
_entity.id
_entity.type
_entity.pdbx_description
1 polymer ?
#
loop_
_entity_poly.entity_id
_entity_poly.type
_entity_poly.pdbx_seq_one_letter_code
_entity_poly.pdbx_strand_id
1 'polypeptide(L)'
;MTAITVLEKPGIRVKARVKQGRVSFEMEGKLASLLRPLKRLFEHLEEEKPAAVREDRIVFSLYLPPFPSRAFTRLLRARLKSEVLGRRVPEAVTMAVTQRCPCNCVHCSADRRRPTELSTEDWHRAIREALDLGTYNVTFTGGDPLFREDLPELIQAVDDDRAIATAFTSGYTLKDRVKELKEAGLYAIHVSIDSPDPEEHDELRGVPGLFERCISGIKAALDAGLLVGVSTYATPETVETGKVEDVVRLAADLGAHEVTIFDAVPTGRLLHEESVILSDEHREDLIDLHLRWNREKSSGPRVSAMSYVNSEHGAGCFAGYVQCHVTNDGEVTPCDFTPISFGNIREDGLKAAWKRMTSHPEWGKWRPHCRMQDPEVRRRYIRKIPPDATLPVRIDELEGDGS
;
A
#
# COMPACT_ATOMS: atom_id res chain seq x y z
N MET A 1 25.85 16.88 -15.01
CA MET A 1 24.72 15.92 -14.99
C MET A 1 25.29 14.52 -15.04
N THR A 2 25.23 13.79 -13.93
CA THR A 2 25.85 12.46 -13.83
C THR A 2 24.77 11.42 -14.10
N ALA A 3 24.89 10.68 -15.20
CA ALA A 3 24.04 9.53 -15.44
C ALA A 3 24.40 8.44 -14.40
N ILE A 4 23.40 7.92 -13.69
CA ILE A 4 23.59 6.88 -12.68
C ILE A 4 23.29 5.53 -13.34
N THR A 5 24.23 4.59 -13.32
CA THR A 5 23.97 3.22 -13.81
C THR A 5 23.04 2.49 -12.83
N VAL A 6 21.83 2.16 -13.29
CA VAL A 6 20.72 1.55 -12.54
C VAL A 6 20.84 0.03 -12.46
N LEU A 7 21.24 -0.59 -13.57
CA LEU A 7 21.36 -2.03 -13.72
C LEU A 7 22.44 -2.32 -14.75
N GLU A 8 23.37 -3.21 -14.44
CA GLU A 8 24.36 -3.70 -15.39
C GLU A 8 24.44 -5.23 -15.32
N LYS A 9 24.09 -5.87 -16.43
CA LYS A 9 24.15 -7.32 -16.64
C LYS A 9 24.65 -7.62 -18.05
N PRO A 10 25.20 -8.81 -18.33
CA PRO A 10 25.56 -9.19 -19.69
C PRO A 10 24.37 -8.99 -20.65
N GLY A 11 24.54 -8.12 -21.65
CA GLY A 11 23.53 -7.84 -22.67
C GLY A 11 22.52 -6.73 -22.33
N ILE A 12 22.54 -6.14 -21.12
CA ILE A 12 21.71 -4.99 -20.77
C ILE A 12 22.38 -4.04 -19.77
N ARG A 13 22.30 -2.74 -20.06
CA ARG A 13 22.64 -1.66 -19.13
C ARG A 13 21.47 -0.68 -19.05
N VAL A 14 21.10 -0.24 -17.85
CA VAL A 14 20.09 0.80 -17.63
C VAL A 14 20.77 1.97 -16.94
N LYS A 15 20.55 3.19 -17.43
CA LYS A 15 21.03 4.44 -16.82
C LYS A 15 19.84 5.32 -16.46
N ALA A 16 19.93 6.09 -15.39
CA ALA A 16 18.95 7.11 -15.01
C ALA A 16 19.59 8.51 -15.03
N ARG A 17 18.82 9.51 -15.43
CA ARG A 17 19.20 10.93 -15.38
C ARG A 17 18.08 11.72 -14.70
N VAL A 18 18.45 12.72 -13.89
CA VAL A 18 17.49 13.61 -13.23
C VAL A 18 17.59 15.01 -13.82
N LYS A 19 16.46 15.59 -14.20
CA LYS A 19 16.36 16.97 -14.71
C LYS A 19 15.05 17.59 -14.23
N GLN A 20 15.15 18.74 -13.54
CA GLN A 20 13.98 19.53 -13.10
C GLN A 20 12.93 18.68 -12.34
N GLY A 21 13.38 17.84 -11.42
CA GLY A 21 12.50 16.99 -10.62
C GLY A 21 11.96 15.74 -11.34
N ARG A 22 12.31 15.50 -12.61
CA ARG A 22 11.94 14.28 -13.34
C ARG A 22 13.12 13.35 -13.54
N VAL A 23 12.83 12.06 -13.58
CA VAL A 23 13.80 11.02 -13.94
C VAL A 23 13.54 10.61 -15.38
N SER A 24 14.61 10.28 -16.11
CA SER A 24 14.55 9.61 -17.40
C SER A 24 15.49 8.41 -17.37
N PHE A 25 15.06 7.28 -17.91
CA PHE A 25 15.81 6.04 -18.01
C PHE A 25 16.25 5.79 -19.45
N GLU A 26 17.47 5.28 -19.60
CA GLU A 26 18.07 4.90 -20.87
C GLU A 26 18.49 3.43 -20.79
N MET A 27 17.84 2.57 -21.58
CA MET A 27 18.15 1.14 -21.66
C MET A 27 19.02 0.85 -22.88
N GLU A 28 20.22 0.32 -22.66
CA GLU A 28 21.21 -0.05 -23.67
C GLU A 28 21.39 -1.58 -23.71
N GLY A 29 21.77 -2.13 -24.87
CA GLY A 29 22.20 -3.52 -25.02
C GLY A 29 21.25 -4.42 -25.83
N LYS A 30 21.75 -5.59 -26.24
CA LYS A 30 21.04 -6.53 -27.14
C LYS A 30 19.75 -7.09 -26.55
N LEU A 31 19.63 -7.12 -25.22
CA LEU A 31 18.44 -7.60 -24.52
C LEU A 31 17.44 -6.48 -24.20
N ALA A 32 17.78 -5.21 -24.41
CA ALA A 32 16.93 -4.07 -24.04
C ALA A 32 15.56 -4.12 -24.75
N SER A 33 15.53 -4.51 -26.03
CA SER A 33 14.31 -4.64 -26.83
C SER A 33 13.38 -5.78 -26.39
N LEU A 34 13.89 -6.75 -25.64
CA LEU A 34 13.13 -7.90 -25.15
C LEU A 34 12.45 -7.63 -23.80
N LEU A 35 12.86 -6.59 -23.06
CA LEU A 35 12.35 -6.26 -21.73
C LEU A 35 11.23 -5.20 -21.77
N ARG A 36 10.18 -5.44 -22.58
CA ARG A 36 9.04 -4.51 -22.70
C ARG A 36 8.38 -4.16 -21.36
N PRO A 37 8.19 -5.09 -20.40
CA PRO A 37 7.60 -4.75 -19.09
C PRO A 37 8.47 -3.79 -18.27
N LEU A 38 9.79 -3.97 -18.32
CA LEU A 38 10.73 -3.09 -17.65
C LEU A 38 10.71 -1.69 -18.28
N LYS A 39 10.60 -1.62 -19.62
CA LYS A 39 10.42 -0.36 -20.33
C LYS A 39 9.12 0.34 -19.91
N ARG A 40 8.00 -0.38 -19.84
CA ARG A 40 6.71 0.18 -19.36
C ARG A 40 6.79 0.72 -17.95
N LEU A 41 7.47 0.01 -17.04
CA LEU A 41 7.73 0.51 -15.69
C LEU A 41 8.48 1.84 -15.75
N PHE A 42 9.55 1.92 -16.53
CA PHE A 42 10.30 3.17 -16.64
C PHE A 42 9.47 4.28 -17.28
N GLU A 43 8.76 4.03 -18.37
CA GLU A 43 7.83 5.00 -18.98
C GLU A 43 6.85 5.57 -17.92
N HIS A 44 6.26 4.72 -17.08
CA HIS A 44 5.39 5.16 -15.99
C HIS A 44 6.11 6.01 -14.93
N LEU A 45 7.33 5.61 -14.53
CA LEU A 45 8.15 6.37 -13.57
C LEU A 45 8.66 7.72 -14.13
N GLU A 46 8.70 7.89 -15.44
CA GLU A 46 9.11 9.14 -16.11
C GLU A 46 7.97 10.13 -16.29
N GLU A 47 6.74 9.64 -16.44
CA GLU A 47 5.55 10.46 -16.67
C GLU A 47 5.11 11.22 -15.42
N GLU A 48 5.35 10.64 -14.25
CA GLU A 48 4.96 11.18 -12.95
C GLU A 48 6.11 11.85 -12.21
N LYS A 49 5.78 12.85 -11.39
CA LYS A 49 6.75 13.42 -10.45
C LYS A 49 7.08 12.41 -9.34
N PRO A 50 8.36 12.30 -8.92
CA PRO A 50 8.74 11.47 -7.79
C PRO A 50 8.20 12.07 -6.48
N ALA A 51 7.87 11.22 -5.51
CA ALA A 51 7.52 11.65 -4.16
C ALA A 51 8.64 12.43 -3.47
N ALA A 52 9.92 12.12 -3.77
CA ALA A 52 11.05 12.87 -3.25
C ALA A 52 12.30 12.79 -4.14
N VAL A 53 13.06 13.88 -4.24
CA VAL A 53 14.42 13.89 -4.79
C VAL A 53 15.38 14.29 -3.68
N ARG A 54 16.42 13.49 -3.46
CA ARG A 54 17.53 13.76 -2.53
C ARG A 54 18.83 13.81 -3.32
N GLU A 55 19.92 14.22 -2.69
CA GLU A 55 21.22 14.36 -3.36
C GLU A 55 21.76 13.02 -3.88
N ASP A 56 21.54 11.94 -3.13
CA ASP A 56 22.10 10.61 -3.41
C ASP A 56 21.07 9.61 -3.95
N ARG A 57 19.78 9.91 -3.83
CA ARG A 57 18.68 8.98 -4.17
C ARG A 57 17.40 9.69 -4.61
N ILE A 58 16.53 8.94 -5.26
CA ILE A 58 15.22 9.34 -5.75
C ILE A 58 14.18 8.39 -5.17
N VAL A 59 13.10 8.96 -4.68
CA VAL A 59 11.93 8.23 -4.17
C VAL A 59 10.82 8.45 -5.17
N PHE A 60 10.56 7.46 -6.02
CA PHE A 60 9.46 7.55 -6.99
C PHE A 60 8.11 7.57 -6.30
N SER A 61 7.91 6.66 -5.35
CA SER A 61 6.75 6.56 -4.50
C SER A 61 7.20 5.98 -3.15
N LEU A 62 6.47 6.31 -2.08
CA LEU A 62 6.66 5.77 -0.74
C LEU A 62 6.44 4.25 -0.68
N TYR A 63 5.76 3.68 -1.68
CA TYR A 63 5.58 2.23 -1.81
C TYR A 63 6.73 1.51 -2.51
N LEU A 64 7.71 2.25 -3.03
CA LEU A 64 8.85 1.72 -3.78
C LEU A 64 10.17 2.01 -3.06
N PRO A 65 11.13 1.06 -3.04
CA PRO A 65 12.46 1.33 -2.55
C PRO A 65 13.12 2.52 -3.27
N PRO A 66 13.99 3.27 -2.59
CA PRO A 66 14.63 4.43 -3.20
C PRO A 66 15.63 3.97 -4.26
N PHE A 67 15.85 4.81 -5.27
CA PHE A 67 16.81 4.58 -6.34
C PHE A 67 18.02 5.51 -6.21
N PRO A 68 19.27 5.02 -6.23
CA PRO A 68 19.66 3.60 -6.25
C PRO A 68 19.58 2.96 -4.86
N SER A 69 19.23 1.67 -4.80
CA SER A 69 19.38 0.82 -3.61
C SER A 69 19.45 -0.67 -3.98
N ARG A 70 19.93 -1.50 -3.05
CA ARG A 70 19.91 -2.96 -3.19
C ARG A 70 18.47 -3.49 -3.25
N ALA A 71 17.56 -2.94 -2.44
CA ALA A 71 16.14 -3.26 -2.48
C ALA A 71 15.49 -2.90 -3.83
N PHE A 72 15.79 -1.73 -4.42
CA PHE A 72 15.30 -1.37 -5.76
C PHE A 72 15.83 -2.31 -6.83
N THR A 73 17.11 -2.70 -6.74
CA THR A 73 17.69 -3.70 -7.65
C THR A 73 16.99 -5.05 -7.51
N ARG A 74 16.61 -5.43 -6.28
CA ARG A 74 15.86 -6.66 -5.99
C ARG A 74 14.46 -6.61 -6.57
N LEU A 75 13.75 -5.47 -6.50
CA LEU A 75 12.48 -5.23 -7.20
C LEU A 75 12.60 -5.53 -8.70
N LEU A 76 13.58 -4.94 -9.38
CA LEU A 76 13.74 -5.13 -10.84
C LEU A 76 13.99 -6.61 -11.19
N ARG A 77 14.78 -7.31 -10.37
CA ARG A 77 15.04 -8.76 -10.53
C ARG A 77 13.78 -9.60 -10.28
N ALA A 78 12.98 -9.24 -9.29
CA ALA A 78 11.76 -9.95 -8.95
C ALA A 78 10.72 -9.86 -10.08
N ARG A 79 10.51 -8.65 -10.62
CA ARG A 79 9.67 -8.45 -11.80
C ARG A 79 10.17 -9.22 -13.01
N LEU A 80 11.47 -9.15 -13.32
CA LEU A 80 12.05 -9.92 -14.43
C LEU A 80 11.84 -11.44 -14.27
N LYS A 81 12.01 -11.98 -13.05
CA LYS A 81 11.76 -13.40 -12.77
C LYS A 81 10.30 -13.78 -12.91
N SER A 82 9.37 -12.93 -12.45
CA SER A 82 7.94 -13.17 -12.58
C SER A 82 7.54 -13.30 -14.04
N GLU A 83 8.05 -12.40 -14.89
CA GLU A 83 7.79 -12.42 -16.34
C GLU A 83 8.41 -13.65 -17.04
N VAL A 84 9.68 -13.95 -16.77
CA VAL A 84 10.39 -15.03 -17.47
C VAL A 84 9.99 -16.42 -17.00
N LEU A 85 9.71 -16.60 -15.71
CA LEU A 85 9.47 -17.91 -15.10
C LEU A 85 7.99 -18.15 -14.76
N GLY A 86 7.11 -17.17 -14.96
CA GLY A 86 5.70 -17.23 -14.53
C GLY A 86 5.53 -17.35 -13.02
N ARG A 87 6.58 -17.07 -12.24
CA ARG A 87 6.58 -17.22 -10.77
C ARG A 87 6.31 -15.89 -10.10
N ARG A 88 5.10 -15.73 -9.59
CA ARG A 88 4.69 -14.50 -8.89
C ARG A 88 5.30 -14.40 -7.51
N VAL A 89 5.80 -13.21 -7.21
CA VAL A 89 6.25 -12.82 -5.89
C VAL A 89 5.23 -11.87 -5.28
N PRO A 90 5.00 -11.91 -3.96
CA PRO A 90 4.27 -10.83 -3.30
C PRO A 90 5.22 -9.64 -3.21
N GLU A 91 5.05 -8.67 -4.12
CA GLU A 91 5.83 -7.43 -4.17
C GLU A 91 5.74 -6.66 -2.85
N ALA A 92 4.52 -6.60 -2.29
CA ALA A 92 4.22 -6.04 -0.98
C ALA A 92 3.53 -7.06 -0.06
N VAL A 93 3.84 -7.01 1.23
CA VAL A 93 3.12 -7.74 2.28
C VAL A 93 2.71 -6.75 3.36
N THR A 94 1.41 -6.58 3.55
CA THR A 94 0.84 -5.72 4.59
C THR A 94 0.56 -6.54 5.84
N MET A 95 1.01 -6.09 7.00
CA MET A 95 0.95 -6.83 8.27
C MET A 95 0.15 -6.02 9.29
N ALA A 96 -1.06 -6.49 9.62
CA ALA A 96 -1.88 -5.93 10.70
C ALA A 96 -1.35 -6.43 12.04
N VAL A 97 -0.40 -5.71 12.65
CA VAL A 97 0.38 -6.25 13.78
C VAL A 97 -0.34 -6.23 15.13
N THR A 98 -1.48 -5.54 15.21
CA THR A 98 -2.30 -5.42 16.42
C THR A 98 -3.75 -5.09 16.07
N GLN A 99 -4.69 -5.35 16.96
CA GLN A 99 -6.07 -4.84 16.90
C GLN A 99 -6.29 -3.59 17.76
N ARG A 100 -5.29 -3.19 18.56
CA ARG A 100 -5.38 -1.99 19.38
C ARG A 100 -5.42 -0.75 18.48
N CYS A 101 -6.44 0.09 18.67
CA CYS A 101 -6.61 1.35 17.96
C CYS A 101 -7.25 2.37 18.93
N PRO A 102 -6.84 3.64 18.92
CA PRO A 102 -7.55 4.67 19.66
C PRO A 102 -8.83 5.11 18.94
N CYS A 103 -8.96 4.80 17.66
CA CYS A 103 -10.06 5.25 16.81
C CYS A 103 -11.20 4.24 16.74
N ASN A 104 -12.39 4.73 16.39
CA ASN A 104 -13.59 3.93 16.14
C ASN A 104 -14.21 4.28 14.78
N CYS A 105 -13.37 4.33 13.75
CA CYS A 105 -13.69 4.95 12.45
C CYS A 105 -14.95 4.37 11.79
N VAL A 106 -15.76 5.24 11.17
CA VAL A 106 -17.00 4.84 10.46
C VAL A 106 -16.75 3.89 9.27
N HIS A 107 -15.54 3.88 8.73
CA HIS A 107 -15.14 3.16 7.53
C HIS A 107 -14.08 2.07 7.80
N CYS A 108 -13.91 1.65 9.07
CA CYS A 108 -12.81 0.75 9.45
C CYS A 108 -12.86 -0.61 8.71
N SER A 109 -11.78 -0.93 7.97
CA SER A 109 -11.58 -2.22 7.29
C SER A 109 -11.21 -3.36 8.25
N ALA A 110 -10.67 -3.01 9.43
CA ALA A 110 -10.21 -3.96 10.43
C ALA A 110 -11.31 -4.41 11.41
N ASP A 111 -12.56 -3.99 11.19
CA ASP A 111 -13.69 -4.37 12.03
C ASP A 111 -13.99 -5.87 11.99
N ARG A 112 -14.61 -6.40 13.05
CA ARG A 112 -15.04 -7.81 13.18
C ARG A 112 -13.90 -8.84 13.10
N ARG A 113 -12.65 -8.43 13.33
CA ARG A 113 -11.48 -9.32 13.37
C ARG A 113 -11.33 -10.01 14.73
N ARG A 114 -10.65 -11.16 14.76
CA ARG A 114 -10.34 -11.85 16.02
C ARG A 114 -9.43 -10.96 16.88
N PRO A 115 -9.63 -10.89 18.20
CA PRO A 115 -8.80 -10.08 19.09
C PRO A 115 -7.44 -10.70 19.39
N THR A 116 -7.22 -11.97 19.03
CA THR A 116 -5.97 -12.69 19.28
C THR A 116 -4.81 -12.11 18.47
N GLU A 117 -3.67 -11.85 19.12
CA GLU A 117 -2.50 -11.30 18.45
C GLU A 117 -1.37 -12.33 18.27
N LEU A 118 -0.64 -12.20 17.18
CA LEU A 118 0.62 -12.87 16.94
C LEU A 118 1.70 -12.37 17.91
N SER A 119 2.52 -13.30 18.36
CA SER A 119 3.71 -12.99 19.16
C SER A 119 4.75 -12.26 18.30
N THR A 120 5.69 -11.57 18.95
CA THR A 120 6.85 -10.95 18.28
C THR A 120 7.63 -11.99 17.44
N GLU A 121 7.79 -13.20 17.97
CA GLU A 121 8.47 -14.30 17.28
C GLU A 121 7.72 -14.78 16.03
N ASP A 122 6.38 -14.83 16.08
CA ASP A 122 5.55 -15.13 14.91
C ASP A 122 5.73 -14.05 13.83
N TRP A 123 5.79 -12.77 14.20
CA TRP A 123 6.02 -11.68 13.25
C TRP A 123 7.43 -11.70 12.66
N HIS A 124 8.47 -11.97 13.45
CA HIS A 124 9.83 -12.19 12.92
C HIS A 124 9.86 -13.31 11.89
N ARG A 125 9.17 -14.43 12.16
CA ARG A 125 9.02 -15.52 11.18
C ARG A 125 8.30 -15.04 9.92
N ALA A 126 7.19 -14.32 10.05
CA ALA A 126 6.42 -13.79 8.92
C ALA A 126 7.24 -12.84 8.03
N ILE A 127 7.99 -11.92 8.65
CA ILE A 127 8.86 -10.95 7.95
C ILE A 127 9.95 -11.70 7.18
N ARG A 128 10.64 -12.65 7.82
CA ARG A 128 11.65 -13.47 7.15
C ARG A 128 11.07 -14.22 5.95
N GLU A 129 9.91 -14.87 6.12
CA GLU A 129 9.24 -15.58 5.03
C GLU A 129 8.85 -14.66 3.87
N ALA A 130 8.32 -13.46 4.15
CA ALA A 130 8.00 -12.46 3.13
C ALA A 130 9.26 -12.05 2.34
N LEU A 131 10.35 -11.74 3.05
CA LEU A 131 11.62 -11.40 2.42
C LEU A 131 12.17 -12.57 1.59
N ASP A 132 12.02 -13.82 2.04
CA ASP A 132 12.46 -15.01 1.30
C ASP A 132 11.63 -15.26 0.03
N LEU A 133 10.36 -14.86 0.04
CA LEU A 133 9.47 -14.91 -1.14
C LEU A 133 9.78 -13.85 -2.20
N GLY A 134 10.51 -12.79 -1.85
CA GLY A 134 10.85 -11.72 -2.79
C GLY A 134 10.19 -10.37 -2.50
N THR A 135 9.46 -10.23 -1.39
CA THR A 135 8.81 -8.98 -0.96
C THR A 135 9.82 -7.87 -0.76
N TYR A 136 9.58 -6.72 -1.38
CA TYR A 136 10.43 -5.54 -1.28
C TYR A 136 9.73 -4.38 -0.54
N ASN A 137 8.46 -4.51 -0.18
CA ASN A 137 7.73 -3.57 0.66
C ASN A 137 7.00 -4.33 1.77
N VAL A 138 7.41 -4.11 3.02
CA VAL A 138 6.71 -4.61 4.21
C VAL A 138 5.99 -3.42 4.84
N THR A 139 4.66 -3.48 4.89
CA THR A 139 3.82 -2.40 5.41
C THR A 139 3.20 -2.80 6.73
N PHE A 140 3.52 -2.09 7.81
CA PHE A 140 2.89 -2.27 9.10
C PHE A 140 1.58 -1.48 9.19
N THR A 141 0.52 -2.17 9.60
CA THR A 141 -0.82 -1.60 9.85
C THR A 141 -1.42 -2.31 11.07
N GLY A 142 -2.74 -2.31 11.20
CA GLY A 142 -3.51 -2.98 12.24
C GLY A 142 -4.69 -2.11 12.63
N GLY A 143 -5.17 -2.25 13.86
CA GLY A 143 -5.91 -1.15 14.48
C GLY A 143 -5.13 0.16 14.30
N ASP A 144 -4.06 0.33 15.08
CA ASP A 144 -2.99 1.27 14.77
C ASP A 144 -1.66 0.63 15.20
N PRO A 145 -0.70 0.41 14.29
CA PRO A 145 0.56 -0.25 14.62
C PRO A 145 1.33 0.49 15.71
N LEU A 146 1.13 1.81 15.89
CA LEU A 146 1.80 2.59 16.93
C LEU A 146 1.33 2.26 18.35
N PHE A 147 0.30 1.42 18.51
CA PHE A 147 -0.12 0.88 19.81
C PHE A 147 0.50 -0.48 20.14
N ARG A 148 1.38 -0.97 19.27
CA ARG A 148 2.24 -2.12 19.53
C ARG A 148 3.60 -1.65 20.05
N GLU A 149 3.94 -2.04 21.27
CA GLU A 149 5.16 -1.59 21.97
C GLU A 149 6.44 -2.02 21.23
N ASP A 150 6.51 -3.29 20.81
CA ASP A 150 7.62 -3.90 20.08
C ASP A 150 7.63 -3.59 18.57
N LEU A 151 6.84 -2.62 18.08
CA LEU A 151 6.87 -2.21 16.67
C LEU A 151 8.29 -1.85 16.16
N PRO A 152 9.15 -1.11 16.91
CA PRO A 152 10.51 -0.83 16.48
C PRO A 152 11.34 -2.10 16.22
N GLU A 153 11.14 -3.15 17.02
CA GLU A 153 11.81 -4.44 16.82
C GLU A 153 11.36 -5.11 15.51
N LEU A 154 10.06 -5.04 15.18
CA LEU A 154 9.53 -5.58 13.93
C LEU A 154 10.04 -4.78 12.70
N ILE A 155 10.17 -3.47 12.83
CA ILE A 155 10.76 -2.62 11.77
C ILE A 155 12.22 -3.02 11.53
N GLN A 156 13.01 -3.21 12.59
CA GLN A 156 14.42 -3.64 12.49
C GLN A 156 14.58 -5.03 11.85
N ALA A 157 13.57 -5.89 11.93
CA ALA A 157 13.58 -7.20 11.28
C ALA A 157 13.49 -7.12 9.76
N VAL A 158 13.10 -5.97 9.20
CA VAL A 158 13.06 -5.74 7.75
C VAL A 158 14.44 -5.32 7.25
N ASP A 159 15.16 -6.27 6.66
CA ASP A 159 16.46 -6.04 6.02
C ASP A 159 16.35 -5.00 4.88
N ASP A 160 16.97 -3.84 5.06
CA ASP A 160 16.90 -2.66 4.18
C ASP A 160 17.59 -2.87 2.82
N ASP A 161 18.48 -3.85 2.72
CA ASP A 161 19.05 -4.29 1.45
C ASP A 161 18.06 -5.12 0.63
N ARG A 162 17.01 -5.64 1.27
CA ARG A 162 15.99 -6.48 0.64
C ARG A 162 14.70 -5.70 0.42
N ALA A 163 14.20 -4.97 1.41
CA ALA A 163 12.90 -4.33 1.39
C ALA A 163 12.87 -2.99 2.14
N ILE A 164 11.84 -2.20 1.89
CA ILE A 164 11.50 -1.05 2.73
C ILE A 164 10.47 -1.44 3.79
N ALA A 165 10.56 -0.82 4.97
CA ALA A 165 9.55 -0.88 6.01
C ALA A 165 8.69 0.39 5.99
N THR A 166 7.39 0.25 5.79
CA THR A 166 6.45 1.38 5.81
C THR A 166 5.37 1.17 6.86
N ALA A 167 4.65 2.22 7.26
CA ALA A 167 3.53 2.09 8.19
C ALA A 167 2.35 3.00 7.83
N PHE A 168 1.13 2.56 8.13
CA PHE A 168 -0.07 3.41 8.17
C PHE A 168 -0.48 3.62 9.62
N THR A 169 -0.85 4.85 9.98
CA THR A 169 -1.23 5.20 11.35
C THR A 169 -2.36 6.21 11.39
N SER A 170 -3.14 6.19 12.48
CA SER A 170 -4.07 7.28 12.81
C SER A 170 -3.35 8.59 13.15
N GLY A 171 -2.04 8.55 13.44
CA GLY A 171 -1.27 9.73 13.84
C GLY A 171 -1.35 10.05 15.34
N TYR A 172 -2.20 9.35 16.11
CA TYR A 172 -2.52 9.69 17.50
C TYR A 172 -1.27 9.85 18.41
N THR A 173 -0.35 8.89 18.37
CA THR A 173 0.90 8.86 19.16
C THR A 173 2.14 9.15 18.32
N LEU A 174 1.97 9.55 17.06
CA LEU A 174 3.09 9.64 16.11
C LEU A 174 4.17 10.59 16.61
N LYS A 175 3.81 11.80 17.02
CA LYS A 175 4.77 12.81 17.51
C LYS A 175 5.73 12.26 18.56
N ASP A 176 5.24 11.42 19.46
CA ASP A 176 6.01 10.89 20.58
C ASP A 176 6.87 9.68 20.18
N ARG A 177 6.47 8.95 19.13
CA ARG A 177 7.14 7.72 18.66
C ARG A 177 8.07 7.93 17.46
N VAL A 178 8.00 9.06 16.76
CA VAL A 178 8.76 9.30 15.51
C VAL A 178 10.25 8.93 15.63
N LYS A 179 10.90 9.32 16.74
CA LYS A 179 12.34 9.14 16.90
C LYS A 179 12.74 7.67 16.91
N GLU A 180 12.09 6.85 17.73
CA GLU A 180 12.38 5.41 17.81
C GLU A 180 12.01 4.68 16.52
N LEU A 181 10.94 5.10 15.82
CA LEU A 181 10.56 4.52 14.52
C LEU A 181 11.61 4.83 13.45
N LYS A 182 12.15 6.06 13.44
CA LYS A 182 13.22 6.46 12.54
C LYS A 182 14.52 5.70 12.83
N GLU A 183 14.89 5.59 14.10
CA GLU A 183 16.08 4.84 14.55
C GLU A 183 15.98 3.34 14.24
N ALA A 184 14.76 2.78 14.29
CA ALA A 184 14.49 1.40 13.90
C ALA A 184 14.63 1.13 12.39
N GLY A 185 14.69 2.18 11.56
CA GLY A 185 14.82 2.05 10.11
C GLY A 185 13.51 2.19 9.34
N LEU A 186 12.45 2.78 9.94
CA LEU A 186 11.21 3.05 9.22
C LEU A 186 11.51 3.94 8.01
N TYR A 187 11.13 3.48 6.82
CA TYR A 187 11.41 4.17 5.56
C TYR A 187 10.41 5.30 5.32
N ALA A 188 9.13 4.99 5.45
CA ALA A 188 8.03 5.94 5.23
C ALA A 188 6.86 5.68 6.18
N ILE A 189 6.11 6.73 6.48
CA ILE A 189 4.88 6.64 7.26
C ILE A 189 3.74 7.39 6.60
N HIS A 190 2.56 6.77 6.55
CA HIS A 190 1.32 7.34 6.04
C HIS A 190 0.41 7.69 7.20
N VAL A 191 0.07 8.97 7.34
CA VAL A 191 -0.86 9.46 8.36
C VAL A 191 -2.22 9.63 7.72
N SER A 192 -3.25 9.03 8.33
CA SER A 192 -4.59 9.10 7.75
C SER A 192 -5.32 10.39 8.11
N ILE A 193 -5.70 11.17 7.10
CA ILE A 193 -6.48 12.41 7.21
C ILE A 193 -7.64 12.34 6.20
N ASP A 194 -8.86 12.23 6.71
CA ASP A 194 -10.06 12.01 5.87
C ASP A 194 -10.84 13.29 5.54
N SER A 195 -10.57 14.41 6.21
CA SER A 195 -11.16 15.71 5.89
C SER A 195 -10.13 16.82 6.13
N PRO A 196 -10.14 17.91 5.32
CA PRO A 196 -9.39 19.11 5.64
C PRO A 196 -9.99 19.88 6.84
N ASP A 197 -11.24 19.60 7.20
CA ASP A 197 -11.91 20.16 8.37
C ASP A 197 -11.57 19.34 9.64
N PRO A 198 -11.06 19.99 10.70
CA PRO A 198 -10.68 19.28 11.92
C PRO A 198 -11.84 18.54 12.61
N GLU A 199 -13.03 19.15 12.69
CA GLU A 199 -14.17 18.58 13.41
C GLU A 199 -14.72 17.36 12.66
N GLU A 200 -14.86 17.47 11.33
CA GLU A 200 -15.28 16.36 10.47
C GLU A 200 -14.28 15.21 10.52
N HIS A 201 -12.96 15.48 10.47
CA HIS A 201 -11.94 14.44 10.59
C HIS A 201 -12.06 13.67 11.90
N ASP A 202 -12.20 14.39 13.01
CA ASP A 202 -12.31 13.82 14.35
C ASP A 202 -13.60 13.00 14.50
N GLU A 203 -14.72 13.45 13.92
CA GLU A 203 -15.99 12.71 13.89
C GLU A 203 -15.88 11.40 13.11
N LEU A 204 -15.33 11.45 11.88
CA LEU A 204 -15.13 10.26 11.03
C LEU A 204 -14.27 9.19 11.71
N ARG A 205 -13.34 9.62 12.57
CA ARG A 205 -12.40 8.77 13.31
C ARG A 205 -12.86 8.41 14.72
N GLY A 206 -13.85 9.12 15.26
CA GLY A 206 -14.39 8.94 16.61
C GLY A 206 -13.45 9.40 17.73
N VAL A 207 -12.56 10.37 17.45
CA VAL A 207 -11.53 10.83 18.41
C VAL A 207 -11.39 12.35 18.37
N PRO A 208 -11.91 13.07 19.37
CA PRO A 208 -11.71 14.52 19.47
C PRO A 208 -10.23 14.91 19.61
N GLY A 209 -9.82 15.94 18.88
CA GLY A 209 -8.45 16.46 18.79
C GLY A 209 -7.48 15.58 17.99
N LEU A 210 -7.96 14.61 17.21
CA LEU A 210 -7.09 13.73 16.42
C LEU A 210 -6.43 14.49 15.27
N PHE A 211 -7.15 15.39 14.60
CA PHE A 211 -6.64 16.17 13.50
C PHE A 211 -5.36 16.92 13.92
N GLU A 212 -5.38 17.64 15.04
CA GLU A 212 -4.20 18.36 15.54
C GLU A 212 -3.02 17.42 15.88
N ARG A 213 -3.31 16.20 16.37
CA ARG A 213 -2.29 15.17 16.60
C ARG A 213 -1.69 14.69 15.28
N CYS A 214 -2.50 14.46 14.25
CA CYS A 214 -2.05 14.11 12.91
C CYS A 214 -1.09 15.18 12.36
N ILE A 215 -1.50 16.45 12.39
CA ILE A 215 -0.69 17.58 11.91
C ILE A 215 0.65 17.66 12.69
N SER A 216 0.59 17.54 14.02
CA SER A 216 1.79 17.59 14.86
C SER A 216 2.72 16.40 14.61
N GLY A 217 2.16 15.21 14.40
CA GLY A 217 2.89 13.98 14.08
C GLY A 217 3.57 14.05 12.71
N ILE A 218 2.87 14.57 11.69
CA ILE A 218 3.42 14.81 10.35
C ILE A 218 4.63 15.73 10.43
N LYS A 219 4.50 16.87 11.11
CA LYS A 219 5.61 17.83 11.29
C LYS A 219 6.81 17.19 11.98
N ALA A 220 6.58 16.49 13.09
CA ALA A 220 7.65 15.78 13.80
C ALA A 220 8.34 14.71 12.92
N ALA A 221 7.57 13.96 12.12
CA ALA A 221 8.11 12.95 11.22
C ALA A 221 8.97 13.56 10.11
N LEU A 222 8.53 14.69 9.53
CA LEU A 222 9.30 15.46 8.56
C LEU A 222 10.59 16.00 9.17
N ASP A 223 10.54 16.58 10.37
CA ASP A 223 11.70 17.12 11.10
C ASP A 223 12.73 16.02 11.42
N ALA A 224 12.27 14.80 11.70
CA ALA A 224 13.13 13.64 11.90
C ALA A 224 13.68 13.02 10.60
N GLY A 225 13.32 13.57 9.43
CA GLY A 225 13.75 13.08 8.13
C GLY A 225 13.12 11.75 7.71
N LEU A 226 11.91 11.43 8.19
CA LEU A 226 11.09 10.38 7.60
C LEU A 226 10.48 10.86 6.28
N LEU A 227 10.23 9.92 5.39
CA LEU A 227 9.31 10.16 4.28
C LEU A 227 7.89 10.07 4.83
N VAL A 228 7.08 11.09 4.56
CA VAL A 228 5.72 11.20 5.11
C VAL A 228 4.73 11.23 3.97
N GLY A 229 3.75 10.35 4.03
CA GLY A 229 2.57 10.37 3.19
C GLY A 229 1.32 10.74 3.98
N VAL A 230 0.32 11.25 3.28
CA VAL A 230 -1.05 11.36 3.79
C VAL A 230 -1.90 10.30 3.10
N SER A 231 -2.80 9.66 3.83
CA SER A 231 -3.80 8.77 3.22
C SER A 231 -5.21 9.28 3.51
N THR A 232 -6.09 9.18 2.54
CA THR A 232 -7.51 9.47 2.68
C THR A 232 -8.33 8.40 1.94
N TYR A 233 -9.63 8.34 2.18
CA TYR A 233 -10.55 7.51 1.40
C TYR A 233 -11.62 8.39 0.74
N ALA A 234 -11.90 8.12 -0.53
CA ALA A 234 -12.84 8.86 -1.34
C ALA A 234 -14.20 8.17 -1.33
N THR A 235 -15.21 8.84 -0.79
CA THR A 235 -16.64 8.52 -0.97
C THR A 235 -17.21 9.28 -2.16
N PRO A 236 -18.37 8.87 -2.71
CA PRO A 236 -19.10 9.65 -3.70
C PRO A 236 -19.19 11.14 -3.36
N GLU A 237 -19.67 11.45 -2.14
CA GLU A 237 -19.82 12.83 -1.66
C GLU A 237 -18.50 13.61 -1.65
N THR A 238 -17.41 13.01 -1.15
CA THR A 238 -16.11 13.72 -1.07
C THR A 238 -15.49 13.98 -2.44
N VAL A 239 -15.81 13.16 -3.44
CA VAL A 239 -15.41 13.38 -4.83
C VAL A 239 -16.24 14.52 -5.42
N GLU A 240 -17.57 14.44 -5.34
CA GLU A 240 -18.51 15.45 -5.88
C GLU A 240 -18.27 16.85 -5.28
N THR A 241 -17.96 16.92 -3.99
CA THR A 241 -17.72 18.19 -3.28
C THR A 241 -16.30 18.72 -3.45
N GLY A 242 -15.39 17.96 -4.05
CA GLY A 242 -13.98 18.34 -4.22
C GLY A 242 -13.12 18.23 -2.95
N LYS A 243 -13.68 17.74 -1.83
CA LYS A 243 -12.96 17.58 -0.54
C LYS A 243 -11.71 16.70 -0.66
N VAL A 244 -11.72 15.71 -1.55
CA VAL A 244 -10.53 14.88 -1.81
C VAL A 244 -9.35 15.73 -2.30
N GLU A 245 -9.59 16.69 -3.19
CA GLU A 245 -8.54 17.59 -3.68
C GLU A 245 -8.09 18.57 -2.57
N ASP A 246 -8.99 18.98 -1.68
CA ASP A 246 -8.62 19.81 -0.51
C ASP A 246 -7.69 19.09 0.46
N VAL A 247 -7.87 17.78 0.69
CA VAL A 247 -6.89 16.97 1.45
C VAL A 247 -5.53 16.95 0.75
N VAL A 248 -5.50 16.87 -0.58
CA VAL A 248 -4.25 16.93 -1.35
C VAL A 248 -3.55 18.28 -1.15
N ARG A 249 -4.29 19.38 -1.16
CA ARG A 249 -3.76 20.73 -0.90
C ARG A 249 -3.24 20.87 0.53
N LEU A 250 -3.99 20.38 1.53
CA LEU A 250 -3.53 20.33 2.92
C LEU A 250 -2.20 19.57 3.05
N ALA A 251 -2.10 18.39 2.42
CA ALA A 251 -0.87 17.61 2.43
C ALA A 251 0.30 18.36 1.76
N ALA A 252 0.03 19.15 0.72
CA ALA A 252 1.01 20.02 0.09
C ALA A 252 1.51 21.12 1.04
N ASP A 253 0.61 21.80 1.74
CA ASP A 253 0.94 22.83 2.73
C ASP A 253 1.76 22.28 3.90
N LEU A 254 1.53 21.02 4.27
CA LEU A 254 2.29 20.32 5.30
C LEU A 254 3.67 19.84 4.82
N GLY A 255 3.95 19.84 3.52
CA GLY A 255 5.19 19.30 2.97
C GLY A 255 5.23 17.77 2.90
N ALA A 256 4.08 17.10 2.84
CA ALA A 256 4.03 15.67 2.62
C ALA A 256 4.61 15.29 1.24
N HIS A 257 5.15 14.09 1.15
CA HIS A 257 5.82 13.58 -0.05
C HIS A 257 4.85 12.91 -1.01
N GLU A 258 3.79 12.30 -0.49
CA GLU A 258 2.81 11.57 -1.28
C GLU A 258 1.43 11.58 -0.61
N VAL A 259 0.36 11.66 -1.41
CA VAL A 259 -1.02 11.45 -0.96
C VAL A 259 -1.55 10.19 -1.60
N THR A 260 -2.04 9.25 -0.79
CA THR A 260 -2.75 8.07 -1.28
C THR A 260 -4.25 8.28 -1.09
N ILE A 261 -4.99 8.24 -2.18
CA ILE A 261 -6.44 8.34 -2.18
C ILE A 261 -6.97 6.93 -2.41
N PHE A 262 -7.49 6.29 -1.37
CA PHE A 262 -8.18 5.01 -1.49
C PHE A 262 -9.60 5.25 -2.01
N ASP A 263 -10.11 4.33 -2.83
CA ASP A 263 -11.54 4.28 -3.10
C ASP A 263 -12.27 3.84 -1.81
N ALA A 264 -13.51 4.29 -1.59
CA ALA A 264 -14.36 3.66 -0.60
C ALA A 264 -14.65 2.20 -1.02
N VAL A 265 -14.27 1.25 -0.17
CA VAL A 265 -14.42 -0.17 -0.42
C VAL A 265 -15.39 -0.78 0.62
N PRO A 266 -16.46 -1.46 0.20
CA PRO A 266 -17.41 -2.12 1.12
C PRO A 266 -16.77 -3.33 1.80
N THR A 267 -16.14 -3.09 2.94
CA THR A 267 -15.43 -4.06 3.79
C THR A 267 -15.52 -3.67 5.26
N GLY A 268 -15.13 -4.58 6.18
CA GLY A 268 -15.15 -4.33 7.61
C GLY A 268 -16.53 -3.85 8.09
N ARG A 269 -16.58 -2.66 8.69
CA ARG A 269 -17.85 -2.05 9.16
C ARG A 269 -18.85 -1.82 8.03
N LEU A 270 -18.35 -1.59 6.82
CA LEU A 270 -19.14 -1.30 5.61
C LEU A 270 -19.29 -2.52 4.71
N LEU A 271 -19.08 -3.75 5.21
CA LEU A 271 -19.03 -4.97 4.39
C LEU A 271 -20.25 -5.14 3.48
N HIS A 272 -21.43 -4.73 3.92
CA HIS A 272 -22.69 -4.85 3.18
C HIS A 272 -23.23 -3.51 2.64
N GLU A 273 -22.50 -2.41 2.82
CA GLU A 273 -22.88 -1.06 2.38
C GLU A 273 -22.35 -0.80 0.96
N GLU A 274 -22.96 -1.40 -0.06
CA GLU A 274 -22.52 -1.25 -1.45
C GLU A 274 -22.75 0.15 -2.04
N SER A 275 -23.54 1.00 -1.37
CA SER A 275 -23.77 2.40 -1.75
C SER A 275 -22.50 3.27 -1.71
N VAL A 276 -21.46 2.82 -1.01
CA VAL A 276 -20.18 3.54 -0.93
C VAL A 276 -19.30 3.33 -2.17
N ILE A 277 -19.64 2.36 -3.03
CA ILE A 277 -18.88 2.08 -4.25
C ILE A 277 -18.96 3.30 -5.18
N LEU A 278 -17.80 3.74 -5.68
CA LEU A 278 -17.69 4.85 -6.61
C LEU A 278 -18.31 4.51 -7.97
N SER A 279 -19.00 5.47 -8.58
CA SER A 279 -19.47 5.40 -9.97
C SER A 279 -18.27 5.50 -10.92
N ASP A 280 -18.48 5.18 -12.20
CA ASP A 280 -17.45 5.35 -13.22
C ASP A 280 -17.02 6.83 -13.35
N GLU A 281 -17.97 7.77 -13.23
CA GLU A 281 -17.71 9.23 -13.23
C GLU A 281 -16.80 9.63 -12.05
N HIS A 282 -17.10 9.17 -10.82
CA HIS A 282 -16.22 9.45 -9.67
C HIS A 282 -14.81 8.89 -9.87
N ARG A 283 -14.68 7.73 -10.51
CA ARG A 283 -13.38 7.12 -10.78
C ARG A 283 -12.60 7.91 -11.82
N GLU A 284 -13.28 8.40 -12.87
CA GLU A 284 -12.71 9.28 -13.89
C GLU A 284 -12.21 10.59 -13.26
N ASP A 285 -12.99 11.22 -12.38
CA ASP A 285 -12.56 12.43 -11.65
C ASP A 285 -11.28 12.21 -10.83
N LEU A 286 -11.19 11.08 -10.13
CA LEU A 286 -10.01 10.71 -9.36
C LEU A 286 -8.79 10.36 -10.25
N ILE A 287 -9.02 9.77 -11.42
CA ILE A 287 -7.99 9.54 -12.44
C ILE A 287 -7.47 10.87 -12.97
N ASP A 288 -8.36 11.81 -13.27
CA ASP A 288 -7.98 13.13 -13.75
C ASP A 288 -7.23 13.93 -12.69
N LEU A 289 -7.68 13.88 -11.44
CA LEU A 289 -6.95 14.47 -10.31
C LEU A 289 -5.52 13.89 -10.21
N HIS A 290 -5.38 12.57 -10.27
CA HIS A 290 -4.08 11.89 -10.26
C HIS A 290 -3.17 12.41 -11.37
N LEU A 291 -3.66 12.39 -12.62
CA LEU A 291 -2.87 12.75 -13.79
C LEU A 291 -2.50 14.23 -13.80
N ARG A 292 -3.44 15.13 -13.49
CA ARG A 292 -3.18 16.58 -13.41
C ARG A 292 -2.10 16.86 -12.37
N TRP A 293 -2.29 16.38 -11.14
CA TRP A 293 -1.39 16.70 -10.02
C TRP A 293 0.03 16.17 -10.22
N ASN A 294 0.18 14.99 -10.83
CA ASN A 294 1.49 14.39 -11.08
C ASN A 294 2.20 14.99 -12.30
N ARG A 295 1.47 15.61 -13.24
CA ARG A 295 2.04 16.32 -14.40
C ARG A 295 2.43 17.76 -14.10
N GLU A 296 1.79 18.39 -13.11
CA GLU A 296 2.12 19.75 -12.70
C GLU A 296 3.59 19.91 -12.32
N LYS A 297 4.16 21.07 -12.68
CA LYS A 297 5.55 21.43 -12.35
C LYS A 297 5.69 22.03 -10.95
N SER A 298 4.57 22.18 -10.23
CA SER A 298 4.49 22.79 -8.91
C SER A 298 5.12 21.90 -7.83
N SER A 299 5.62 22.54 -6.78
CA SER A 299 5.98 21.86 -5.54
C SER A 299 4.73 21.28 -4.88
N GLY A 300 4.79 20.02 -4.46
CA GLY A 300 3.68 19.35 -3.78
C GLY A 300 3.85 17.84 -3.81
N PRO A 301 3.05 17.08 -3.05
CA PRO A 301 3.15 15.63 -2.96
C PRO A 301 2.87 14.98 -4.32
N ARG A 302 3.46 13.81 -4.56
CA ARG A 302 2.93 12.88 -5.57
C ARG A 302 1.51 12.46 -5.15
N VAL A 303 0.60 12.27 -6.10
CA VAL A 303 -0.74 11.72 -5.82
C VAL A 303 -0.82 10.28 -6.31
N SER A 304 -1.42 9.42 -5.49
CA SER A 304 -1.64 8.00 -5.77
C SER A 304 -3.10 7.66 -5.54
N ALA A 305 -3.95 8.05 -6.50
CA ALA A 305 -5.35 7.62 -6.52
C ALA A 305 -5.48 6.13 -6.88
N MET A 306 -6.12 5.34 -6.01
CA MET A 306 -6.35 3.91 -6.26
C MET A 306 -7.29 3.67 -7.44
N SER A 307 -8.20 4.59 -7.74
CA SER A 307 -8.99 4.58 -8.97
C SER A 307 -8.12 4.53 -10.24
N TYR A 308 -6.99 5.24 -10.26
CA TYR A 308 -5.99 5.16 -11.34
C TYR A 308 -5.09 3.93 -11.21
N VAL A 309 -4.49 3.72 -10.03
CA VAL A 309 -3.49 2.65 -9.82
C VAL A 309 -4.10 1.25 -10.01
N ASN A 310 -5.35 1.05 -9.59
CA ASN A 310 -6.08 -0.21 -9.77
C ASN A 310 -6.93 -0.23 -11.05
N SER A 311 -6.61 0.59 -12.04
CA SER A 311 -7.23 0.55 -13.39
C SER A 311 -6.34 -0.14 -14.43
N GLU A 312 -6.81 -0.19 -15.67
CA GLU A 312 -6.00 -0.56 -16.84
C GLU A 312 -4.87 0.44 -17.17
N HIS A 313 -4.98 1.68 -16.70
CA HIS A 313 -3.90 2.67 -16.82
C HIS A 313 -2.73 2.36 -15.86
N GLY A 314 -3.03 1.73 -14.73
CA GLY A 314 -2.08 1.40 -13.69
C GLY A 314 -1.70 -0.09 -13.68
N ALA A 315 -1.58 -0.63 -12.47
CA ALA A 315 -1.20 -2.01 -12.23
C ALA A 315 -2.40 -2.97 -12.12
N GLY A 316 -3.64 -2.45 -12.13
CA GLY A 316 -4.85 -3.21 -11.81
C GLY A 316 -4.94 -3.59 -10.34
N CYS A 317 -5.90 -4.45 -9.99
CA CYS A 317 -6.10 -4.89 -8.62
C CYS A 317 -4.90 -5.71 -8.11
N PHE A 318 -4.32 -5.27 -6.99
CA PHE A 318 -3.19 -5.94 -6.36
C PHE A 318 -3.54 -7.25 -5.64
N ALA A 319 -4.79 -7.39 -5.22
CA ALA A 319 -5.22 -8.39 -4.25
C ALA A 319 -4.97 -9.82 -4.74
N GLY A 320 -4.04 -10.52 -4.07
CA GLY A 320 -3.61 -11.87 -4.43
C GLY A 320 -2.89 -12.01 -5.76
N TYR A 321 -2.52 -10.89 -6.36
CA TYR A 321 -1.83 -10.80 -7.63
C TYR A 321 -0.38 -10.36 -7.45
N VAL A 322 -0.17 -9.21 -6.81
CA VAL A 322 1.17 -8.66 -6.47
C VAL A 322 1.32 -8.33 -4.99
N GLN A 323 0.27 -8.44 -4.19
CA GLN A 323 0.34 -8.28 -2.74
C GLN A 323 -0.50 -9.32 -2.00
N CYS A 324 -0.19 -9.51 -0.73
CA CYS A 324 -1.07 -10.13 0.25
C CYS A 324 -1.04 -9.35 1.57
N HIS A 325 -1.94 -9.71 2.48
CA HIS A 325 -2.07 -9.12 3.80
C HIS A 325 -2.10 -10.24 4.86
N VAL A 326 -1.47 -10.00 6.01
CA VAL A 326 -1.46 -10.91 7.16
C VAL A 326 -2.18 -10.21 8.33
N THR A 327 -3.25 -10.82 8.83
CA THR A 327 -4.02 -10.31 9.97
C THR A 327 -3.26 -10.49 11.28
N ASN A 328 -3.74 -9.84 12.34
CA ASN A 328 -3.18 -9.90 13.68
C ASN A 328 -3.21 -11.30 14.29
N ASP A 329 -4.12 -12.18 13.85
CA ASP A 329 -4.24 -13.58 14.27
C ASP A 329 -3.55 -14.55 13.30
N GLY A 330 -2.94 -14.04 12.23
CA GLY A 330 -2.09 -14.78 11.31
C GLY A 330 -2.76 -15.30 10.04
N GLU A 331 -4.02 -14.97 9.80
CA GLU A 331 -4.70 -15.28 8.53
C GLU A 331 -4.09 -14.49 7.38
N VAL A 332 -3.92 -15.14 6.24
CA VAL A 332 -3.34 -14.55 5.02
C VAL A 332 -4.44 -14.27 4.01
N THR A 333 -4.70 -13.00 3.75
CA THR A 333 -5.75 -12.52 2.86
C THR A 333 -5.17 -11.86 1.60
N PRO A 334 -5.94 -11.75 0.49
CA PRO A 334 -5.47 -11.12 -0.74
C PRO A 334 -5.07 -9.64 -0.61
N CYS A 335 -5.75 -8.88 0.24
CA CYS A 335 -5.39 -7.54 0.67
C CYS A 335 -6.13 -7.21 1.97
N ASP A 336 -5.87 -6.03 2.55
CA ASP A 336 -6.52 -5.60 3.79
C ASP A 336 -8.06 -5.48 3.67
N PHE A 337 -8.57 -5.20 2.47
CA PHE A 337 -10.01 -5.05 2.24
C PHE A 337 -10.73 -6.38 1.94
N THR A 338 -10.01 -7.47 1.70
CA THR A 338 -10.62 -8.76 1.35
C THR A 338 -10.69 -9.66 2.59
N PRO A 339 -11.86 -9.89 3.18
CA PRO A 339 -12.00 -10.69 4.40
C PRO A 339 -12.08 -12.19 4.10
N ILE A 340 -11.22 -12.68 3.21
CA ILE A 340 -11.16 -14.08 2.79
C ILE A 340 -9.75 -14.61 3.04
N SER A 341 -9.65 -15.66 3.85
CA SER A 341 -8.37 -16.29 4.19
C SER A 341 -8.00 -17.39 3.21
N PHE A 342 -6.72 -17.40 2.84
CA PHE A 342 -6.05 -18.43 2.07
C PHE A 342 -5.09 -19.27 2.91
N GLY A 343 -5.19 -19.22 4.24
CA GLY A 343 -4.35 -19.96 5.18
C GLY A 343 -3.84 -19.12 6.34
N ASN A 344 -3.23 -19.77 7.32
CA ASN A 344 -2.69 -19.12 8.51
C ASN A 344 -1.16 -19.27 8.57
N ILE A 345 -0.42 -18.22 8.91
CA ILE A 345 1.05 -18.26 8.94
C ILE A 345 1.64 -19.17 10.04
N ARG A 346 0.86 -19.51 11.08
CA ARG A 346 1.27 -20.47 12.12
C ARG A 346 1.12 -21.92 11.65
N GLU A 347 0.09 -22.19 10.86
CA GLU A 347 -0.25 -23.53 10.40
C GLU A 347 0.44 -23.88 9.08
N ASP A 348 0.35 -22.97 8.12
CA ASP A 348 0.69 -23.22 6.72
C ASP A 348 2.00 -22.54 6.29
N GLY A 349 2.33 -21.42 6.94
CA GLY A 349 3.35 -20.47 6.49
C GLY A 349 2.90 -19.62 5.30
N LEU A 350 3.54 -18.46 5.13
CA LEU A 350 3.17 -17.45 4.14
C LEU A 350 3.30 -17.97 2.70
N LYS A 351 4.32 -18.80 2.44
CA LYS A 351 4.57 -19.38 1.11
C LYS A 351 3.42 -20.27 0.62
N ALA A 352 2.85 -21.08 1.50
CA ALA A 352 1.77 -21.99 1.14
C ALA A 352 0.47 -21.23 0.89
N ALA A 353 0.16 -20.23 1.72
CA ALA A 353 -0.99 -19.35 1.52
C ALA A 353 -0.87 -18.54 0.22
N TRP A 354 0.30 -17.93 -0.05
CA TRP A 354 0.58 -17.22 -1.30
C TRP A 354 0.42 -18.12 -2.53
N LYS A 355 0.92 -19.36 -2.47
CA LYS A 355 0.76 -20.32 -3.56
C LYS A 355 -0.71 -20.66 -3.82
N ARG A 356 -1.51 -20.89 -2.78
CA ARG A 356 -2.96 -21.14 -2.92
C ARG A 356 -3.66 -19.96 -3.58
N MET A 357 -3.39 -18.75 -3.10
CA MET A 357 -3.97 -17.52 -3.62
C MET A 357 -3.62 -17.27 -5.10
N THR A 358 -2.34 -17.38 -5.46
CA THR A 358 -1.87 -17.18 -6.84
C THR A 358 -2.27 -18.29 -7.80
N SER A 359 -2.61 -19.49 -7.30
CA SER A 359 -3.15 -20.59 -8.11
C SER A 359 -4.67 -20.57 -8.23
N HIS A 360 -5.35 -19.72 -7.44
CA HIS A 360 -6.81 -19.69 -7.40
C HIS A 360 -7.40 -19.10 -8.70
N PRO A 361 -8.48 -19.66 -9.27
CA PRO A 361 -9.04 -19.20 -10.55
C PRO A 361 -9.47 -17.73 -10.58
N GLU A 362 -9.92 -17.19 -9.44
CA GLU A 362 -10.25 -15.76 -9.28
C GLU A 362 -9.03 -14.90 -8.89
N TRP A 363 -8.43 -15.14 -7.73
CA TRP A 363 -7.36 -14.30 -7.16
C TRP A 363 -6.02 -14.41 -7.90
N GLY A 364 -5.77 -15.54 -8.57
CA GLY A 364 -4.61 -15.75 -9.42
C GLY A 364 -4.66 -15.05 -10.78
N LYS A 365 -5.67 -14.24 -11.09
CA LYS A 365 -5.77 -13.51 -12.37
C LYS A 365 -5.52 -12.01 -12.20
N TRP A 366 -5.13 -11.34 -13.27
CA TRP A 366 -5.13 -9.88 -13.28
C TRP A 366 -6.57 -9.35 -13.44
N ARG A 367 -6.86 -8.19 -12.84
CA ARG A 367 -8.16 -7.49 -12.94
C ARG A 367 -7.92 -5.99 -13.13
N PRO A 368 -8.65 -5.31 -14.03
CA PRO A 368 -8.54 -3.88 -14.26
C PRO A 368 -9.29 -3.03 -13.23
N HIS A 369 -9.83 -3.61 -12.16
CA HIS A 369 -10.57 -2.90 -11.12
C HIS A 369 -10.56 -3.70 -9.82
N CYS A 370 -10.86 -3.02 -8.69
CA CYS A 370 -10.89 -3.64 -7.37
C CYS A 370 -11.93 -4.77 -7.29
N ARG A 371 -11.50 -5.97 -6.91
CA ARG A 371 -12.37 -7.13 -6.72
C ARG A 371 -13.46 -6.93 -5.67
N MET A 372 -13.20 -6.14 -4.64
CA MET A 372 -14.20 -5.87 -3.60
C MET A 372 -15.31 -4.92 -4.07
N GLN A 373 -15.12 -4.24 -5.21
CA GLN A 373 -16.12 -3.40 -5.87
C GLN A 373 -16.81 -4.13 -7.04
N ASP A 374 -16.36 -5.35 -7.40
CA ASP A 374 -16.91 -6.13 -8.50
C ASP A 374 -18.20 -6.88 -8.08
N PRO A 375 -19.35 -6.63 -8.73
CA PRO A 375 -20.62 -7.27 -8.35
C PRO A 375 -20.61 -8.80 -8.43
N GLU A 376 -19.86 -9.39 -9.35
CA GLU A 376 -19.74 -10.84 -9.52
C GLU A 376 -18.94 -11.45 -8.38
N VAL A 377 -17.77 -10.88 -8.06
CA VAL A 377 -16.94 -11.32 -6.95
C VAL A 377 -17.70 -11.19 -5.64
N ARG A 378 -18.40 -10.05 -5.44
CA ARG A 378 -19.23 -9.85 -4.26
C ARG A 378 -20.33 -10.88 -4.14
N ARG A 379 -21.07 -11.16 -5.22
CA ARG A 379 -22.11 -12.20 -5.21
C ARG A 379 -21.55 -13.59 -4.90
N ARG A 380 -20.40 -13.93 -5.47
CA ARG A 380 -19.81 -15.27 -5.33
C ARG A 380 -19.23 -15.52 -3.95
N TYR A 381 -18.60 -14.52 -3.32
CA TYR A 381 -17.86 -14.73 -2.06
C TYR A 381 -18.35 -13.85 -0.92
N ILE A 382 -18.55 -12.55 -1.14
CA ILE A 382 -18.75 -11.59 -0.04
C ILE A 382 -20.18 -11.61 0.51
N ARG A 383 -21.19 -11.66 -0.35
CA ARG A 383 -22.61 -11.69 0.06
C ARG A 383 -23.00 -12.99 0.75
N LYS A 384 -22.15 -14.02 0.68
CA LYS A 384 -22.31 -15.28 1.41
C LYS A 384 -21.83 -15.19 2.87
N ILE A 385 -21.02 -14.19 3.22
CA ILE A 385 -20.51 -14.00 4.57
C ILE A 385 -21.65 -13.49 5.46
N PRO A 386 -21.97 -14.17 6.57
CA PRO A 386 -23.00 -13.71 7.50
C PRO A 386 -22.70 -12.31 8.09
N PRO A 387 -23.73 -11.48 8.36
CA PRO A 387 -23.56 -10.14 8.95
C PRO A 387 -22.90 -10.09 10.33
N ASP A 388 -22.83 -11.20 11.04
CA ASP A 388 -22.24 -11.35 12.38
C ASP A 388 -20.97 -12.23 12.40
N ALA A 389 -20.58 -12.80 11.26
CA ALA A 389 -19.35 -13.58 11.13
C ALA A 389 -18.10 -12.83 11.59
N THR A 390 -17.19 -13.56 12.24
CA THR A 390 -15.83 -13.08 12.51
C THR A 390 -15.00 -13.19 11.23
N LEU A 391 -14.20 -12.17 10.94
CA LEU A 391 -13.41 -12.04 9.71
C LEU A 391 -11.91 -12.28 9.97
N PRO A 392 -11.15 -12.78 8.97
CA PRO A 392 -11.62 -13.27 7.68
C PRO A 392 -12.24 -14.69 7.76
N VAL A 393 -13.01 -15.05 6.74
CA VAL A 393 -13.58 -16.41 6.55
C VAL A 393 -12.68 -17.21 5.61
N ARG A 394 -12.48 -18.52 5.84
CA ARG A 394 -11.64 -19.34 4.94
C ARG A 394 -12.31 -19.50 3.58
N ILE A 395 -11.51 -19.41 2.50
CA ILE A 395 -12.02 -19.52 1.13
C ILE A 395 -12.81 -20.82 0.90
N ASP A 396 -12.37 -21.93 1.48
CA ASP A 396 -12.99 -23.25 1.30
C ASP A 396 -14.42 -23.29 1.87
N GLU A 397 -14.72 -22.51 2.92
CA GLU A 397 -16.07 -22.40 3.50
C GLU A 397 -17.04 -21.64 2.57
N LEU A 398 -16.52 -20.74 1.71
CA LEU A 398 -17.33 -19.93 0.79
C LEU A 398 -17.58 -20.64 -0.55
N GLU A 399 -16.69 -21.56 -0.92
CA GLU A 399 -16.81 -22.40 -2.10
C GLU A 399 -17.58 -23.70 -1.83
N GLY A 400 -17.70 -24.10 -0.56
CA GLY A 400 -18.29 -25.35 -0.08
C GLY A 400 -19.82 -25.51 -0.17
N ASP A 401 -20.50 -24.88 -1.14
CA ASP A 401 -21.94 -25.06 -1.42
C ASP A 401 -22.17 -25.23 -2.95
N GLY A 402 -21.43 -26.17 -3.55
CA GLY A 402 -21.44 -26.40 -5.00
C GLY A 402 -21.23 -27.86 -5.42
N SER A 403 -21.68 -28.81 -4.60
CA SER A 403 -21.80 -30.24 -4.98
C SER A 403 -23.24 -30.67 -5.07
#